data_AF-A0A7L3SF21-F1
#
_entry.id   AF-A0A7L3SF21-F1
#
_cell.length_a   1.000
_cell.length_b   1.000
_cell.length_c   1.000
_cell.angle_alpha   90.00
_cell.angle_beta   90.00
_cell.angle_gamma   90.00
#
_symmetry.space_group_name_H-M   'P 1'
#
loop_
_entity.id
_entity.type
_entity.pdbx_description
1 polymer ?
#
loop_
_entity_poly.entity_id
_entity_poly.type
_entity_poly.pdbx_seq_one_letter_code
_entity_poly.pdbx_strand_id
1 'polypeptide(L)'
;SRFSQEYPRDVPLLTAVRSVCPGAGGRHRHRRHRRRRRRDEEDDGDEEEEEEDEGRQLWFESLYQGAVFQLRRGDQLAATTTAGRFLDLHGGGQAYF
;
A
#
# COMPACT_ATOMS: atom_id res chain seq x y z
N SER A 1 7.95 16.13 -12.56
CA SER A 1 8.84 16.65 -13.60
C SER A 1 8.78 18.17 -13.66
N ARG A 2 9.73 18.76 -14.38
CA ARG A 2 9.75 20.16 -14.78
C ARG A 2 9.81 20.23 -16.30
N PHE A 3 8.89 20.98 -16.89
CA PHE A 3 8.89 21.35 -18.30
C PHE A 3 9.27 22.82 -18.44
N SER A 4 10.05 23.17 -19.46
CA SER A 4 10.47 24.54 -19.74
C SER A 4 10.37 24.83 -21.23
N GLN A 5 9.95 26.03 -21.62
CA GLN A 5 9.87 26.39 -23.04
C GLN A 5 11.25 26.46 -23.70
N GLU A 6 12.29 26.84 -22.95
CA GLU A 6 13.68 26.92 -23.42
C GLU A 6 14.33 25.54 -23.59
N TYR A 7 13.81 24.54 -22.87
CA TYR A 7 14.19 23.14 -22.99
C TYR A 7 12.93 22.27 -22.98
N PRO A 8 12.25 22.13 -24.14
CA PRO A 8 10.88 21.62 -24.26
C PRO A 8 10.83 20.10 -24.10
N ARG A 9 11.24 19.62 -22.93
CA ARG A 9 11.24 18.23 -22.51
C ARG A 9 10.89 18.17 -21.03
N ASP A 10 10.15 17.14 -20.64
CA ASP A 10 9.95 16.82 -19.23
C ASP A 10 11.23 16.28 -18.61
N VAL A 11 11.74 16.99 -17.61
CA VAL A 11 12.91 16.56 -16.84
C VAL A 11 12.45 16.12 -15.44
N PRO A 12 12.79 14.91 -14.97
CA PRO A 12 12.49 14.48 -13.61
C PRO A 12 13.28 15.32 -12.60
N LEU A 13 12.60 16.04 -11.70
CA LEU A 13 13.21 16.72 -10.57
C LEU A 13 13.37 15.79 -9.36
N LEU A 14 12.29 15.07 -9.05
CA LEU A 14 12.22 14.07 -7.99
C LEU A 14 11.58 12.81 -8.58
N THR A 15 12.16 11.65 -8.30
CA THR A 15 11.63 10.34 -8.68
C THR A 15 11.78 9.38 -7.52
N ALA A 16 10.81 8.48 -7.38
CA ALA A 16 10.84 7.44 -6.38
C ALA A 16 10.10 6.23 -6.96
N VAL A 17 10.50 5.05 -6.54
CA VAL A 17 9.91 3.77 -6.96
C VAL A 17 9.63 2.98 -5.70
N ARG A 18 8.47 2.33 -5.66
CA ARG A 18 8.08 1.40 -4.61
C ARG A 18 7.67 0.08 -5.25
N SER A 19 8.10 -1.02 -4.64
CA SER A 19 7.63 -2.35 -4.97
C SER A 19 6.61 -2.78 -3.92
N VAL A 20 5.40 -3.12 -4.35
CA VAL A 20 4.45 -3.82 -3.47
C VAL A 20 4.89 -5.27 -3.44
N CYS A 21 5.39 -5.72 -2.30
CA CYS A 21 5.62 -7.14 -2.08
C CYS A 21 4.28 -7.77 -1.70
N PRO A 22 3.74 -8.75 -2.45
CA PRO A 22 2.70 -9.62 -1.95
C PRO A 22 3.32 -10.52 -0.85
N GLY A 23 3.59 -9.93 0.30
CA GLY A 23 4.23 -10.58 1.44
C GLY A 23 3.19 -11.29 2.29
N ALA A 24 3.00 -12.59 2.00
CA ALA A 24 2.46 -13.62 2.88
C ALA A 24 1.21 -13.26 3.70
N GLY A 25 0.04 -13.72 3.23
CA GLY A 25 -1.10 -13.96 4.12
C GLY A 25 -0.60 -14.61 5.41
N GLY A 26 -0.89 -13.97 6.54
CA GLY A 26 -0.31 -14.25 7.83
C GLY A 26 -0.44 -15.73 8.17
N ARG A 27 0.62 -16.51 7.96
CA ARG A 27 0.72 -17.85 8.52
C ARG A 27 0.96 -17.68 10.02
N HIS A 28 -0.10 -17.36 10.77
CA HIS A 28 -0.17 -17.62 12.20
C HIS A 28 -0.06 -19.14 12.37
N ARG A 29 1.18 -19.65 12.42
CA ARG A 29 1.43 -21.01 12.92
C ARG A 29 1.15 -21.00 14.41
N HIS A 30 -0.12 -21.11 14.78
CA HIS A 30 -0.47 -21.62 16.09
C HIS A 30 0.09 -23.04 16.18
N ARG A 31 1.31 -23.17 16.71
CA ARG A 31 1.81 -24.43 17.26
C ARG A 31 0.95 -24.76 18.47
N ARG A 32 -0.25 -25.30 18.24
CA ARG A 32 -1.01 -26.00 19.28
C ARG A 32 -0.24 -27.27 19.59
N HIS A 33 0.55 -27.25 20.66
CA HIS A 33 1.00 -28.46 21.32
C HIS A 33 -0.24 -29.21 21.82
N ARG A 34 -0.77 -30.15 21.01
CA ARG A 34 -1.74 -31.14 21.47
C ARG A 34 -1.05 -32.04 22.50
N ARG A 35 -1.12 -31.67 23.79
CA ARG A 35 -0.98 -32.64 24.87
C ARG A 35 -2.27 -33.44 24.94
N ARG A 36 -2.21 -34.70 24.50
CA ARG A 36 -3.29 -35.67 24.69
C ARG A 36 -3.61 -35.79 26.18
N ARG A 37 -4.79 -35.36 26.58
CA ARG A 37 -5.48 -35.90 27.76
C ARG A 37 -6.86 -36.33 27.32
N ARG A 38 -7.13 -37.63 27.53
CA ARG A 38 -8.44 -38.26 27.37
C ARG A 38 -9.38 -37.67 28.42
N ARG A 39 -10.55 -37.20 28.02
CA ARG A 39 -11.78 -37.33 28.81
C ARG A 39 -12.98 -37.10 27.91
N ASP A 40 -13.92 -38.02 28.03
CA ASP A 40 -15.23 -38.02 27.39
C ASP A 40 -16.05 -36.84 27.91
N GLU A 41 -16.72 -36.10 27.02
CA GLU A 41 -17.96 -35.34 27.28
C GLU A 41 -18.44 -34.75 25.95
N GLU A 42 -19.70 -35.04 25.63
CA GLU A 42 -20.46 -34.58 24.46
C GLU A 42 -20.70 -33.08 24.57
N ASP A 43 -20.35 -32.33 23.52
CA ASP A 43 -20.50 -30.87 23.46
C ASP A 43 -21.15 -30.53 22.11
N ASP A 44 -22.46 -30.26 22.15
CA ASP A 44 -23.27 -29.72 21.05
C ASP A 44 -22.84 -28.28 20.79
N GLY A 45 -21.76 -28.10 20.04
CA GLY A 45 -21.28 -26.81 19.58
C GLY A 45 -21.82 -26.50 18.19
N ASP A 46 -22.68 -25.49 18.08
CA ASP A 46 -23.07 -24.88 16.82
C ASP A 46 -21.80 -24.52 16.02
N GLU A 47 -21.60 -25.21 14.89
CA GLU A 47 -20.55 -24.89 13.92
C GLU A 47 -20.99 -23.60 13.19
N GLU A 48 -20.73 -22.44 13.80
CA GLU A 48 -20.76 -21.17 13.07
C GLU A 48 -19.69 -21.26 11.97
N GLU A 49 -20.14 -21.46 10.73
CA GLU A 49 -19.32 -21.38 9.52
C GLU A 49 -18.77 -19.95 9.43
N GLU A 50 -17.62 -19.70 10.06
CA GLU A 50 -16.81 -18.51 9.82
C GLU A 50 -16.43 -18.52 8.33
N GLU A 51 -17.13 -17.71 7.54
CA GLU A 51 -16.78 -17.43 6.15
C GLU A 51 -15.30 -17.00 6.13
N GLU A 52 -14.44 -17.89 5.61
CA GLU A 52 -13.04 -17.59 5.31
C GLU A 52 -13.03 -16.53 4.20
N ASP A 53 -13.20 -15.25 4.57
CA ASP A 53 -12.82 -14.14 3.71
C ASP A 53 -11.31 -14.29 3.50
N GLU A 54 -10.91 -14.91 2.39
CA GLU A 54 -9.54 -15.17 1.99
C GLU A 54 -8.71 -13.90 2.24
N GLY A 55 -8.03 -13.86 3.39
CA GLY A 55 -7.51 -12.65 4.03
C GLY A 55 -6.47 -11.92 3.18
N ARG A 56 -6.93 -11.23 2.14
CA ARG A 56 -6.16 -10.24 1.41
C ARG A 56 -6.12 -9.00 2.27
N GLN A 57 -5.23 -9.04 3.26
CA GLN A 57 -4.89 -7.89 4.07
C GLN A 57 -4.66 -6.69 3.14
N LEU A 58 -5.49 -5.66 3.30
CA LEU A 58 -5.30 -4.40 2.58
C LEU A 58 -3.92 -3.84 2.93
N TRP A 59 -3.21 -3.36 1.91
CA TRP A 59 -1.91 -2.72 2.06
C TRP A 59 -2.03 -1.24 1.71
N PHE A 60 -1.27 -0.42 2.43
CA PHE A 60 -1.18 1.02 2.20
C PHE A 60 0.29 1.40 2.23
N GLU A 61 0.70 2.31 1.32
CA GLU A 61 2.05 2.83 1.27
C GLU A 61 1.98 4.34 1.01
N SER A 62 2.63 5.12 1.87
CA SER A 62 2.79 6.57 1.69
C SER A 62 4.10 6.90 1.00
N LEU A 63 4.09 7.88 0.10
CA LEU A 63 5.29 8.37 -0.59
C LEU A 63 5.34 9.89 -0.48
N TYR A 64 6.45 10.40 0.04
CA TYR A 64 6.69 11.83 0.18
C TYR A 64 7.96 12.22 -0.58
N GLN A 65 7.90 13.34 -1.30
CA GLN A 65 9.03 13.91 -2.03
C GLN A 65 9.03 15.43 -1.84
N GLY A 66 10.17 15.99 -1.44
CA GLY A 66 10.31 17.43 -1.27
C GLY A 66 11.78 17.83 -1.35
N ALA A 67 12.06 18.90 -2.11
CA ALA A 67 13.36 19.54 -2.21
C ALA A 67 13.18 20.95 -2.78
N VAL A 68 14.22 21.77 -2.66
CA VAL A 68 14.26 23.12 -3.24
C VAL A 68 14.99 23.09 -4.57
N PHE A 69 14.39 23.68 -5.61
CA PHE A 69 14.99 23.81 -6.94
C PHE A 69 14.93 25.25 -7.40
N GLN A 70 15.99 25.71 -8.07
CA GLN A 70 15.92 26.96 -8.82
C GLN A 70 15.07 26.74 -10.08
N LEU A 71 14.01 27.53 -10.22
CA LEU A 71 13.13 27.52 -11.40
C LEU A 71 13.24 28.83 -12.16
N ARG A 72 12.84 28.80 -13.43
CA ARG A 72 12.66 29.98 -14.26
C ARG A 72 11.17 30.32 -14.36
N ARG A 73 10.87 31.60 -14.60
CA ARG A 73 9.51 32.05 -14.87
C ARG A 73 8.94 31.28 -16.07
N GLY A 74 7.74 30.71 -15.90
CA GLY A 74 7.06 29.96 -16.94
C GLY A 74 7.40 28.47 -16.99
N ASP A 75 8.31 27.99 -16.12
CA ASP A 75 8.48 26.55 -15.91
C ASP A 75 7.19 25.95 -15.35
N GLN A 76 6.83 24.77 -15.86
CA GLN A 76 5.66 24.02 -15.42
C GLN A 76 6.13 22.82 -14.60
N LEU A 77 5.47 22.57 -13.48
CA LEU A 77 5.75 21.42 -12.63
C LEU A 77 4.59 20.42 -12.68
N ALA A 78 4.92 19.14 -12.65
CA ALA A 78 3.95 18.06 -12.59
C ALA A 78 4.39 16.97 -11.61
N ALA A 79 3.47 16.48 -10.78
CA ALA A 79 3.65 15.24 -10.03
C ALA A 79 2.83 14.14 -10.72
N THR A 80 3.51 13.09 -11.18
CA THR A 80 2.88 12.01 -11.93
C THR A 80 3.24 10.66 -11.32
N THR A 81 2.34 9.68 -11.46
CA THR A 81 2.55 8.31 -11.03
C THR A 81 2.04 7.35 -12.11
N THR A 82 2.77 6.26 -12.35
CA THR A 82 2.32 5.17 -13.23
C THR A 82 1.29 4.26 -12.56
N ALA A 83 1.12 4.40 -11.25
CA ALA A 83 0.29 3.57 -10.38
C ALA A 83 -0.99 4.29 -9.93
N GLY A 84 -1.53 5.21 -10.73
CA GLY A 84 -2.68 6.06 -10.36
C GLY A 84 -3.92 5.30 -9.89
N ARG A 85 -4.14 4.06 -10.36
CA ARG A 85 -5.23 3.18 -9.91
C ARG A 85 -5.15 2.73 -8.44
N PHE A 86 -4.00 2.90 -7.80
CA PHE A 86 -3.76 2.53 -6.40
C PHE A 86 -3.73 3.73 -5.46
N LEU A 87 -4.04 4.94 -5.95
CA LEU A 87 -4.17 6.11 -5.10
C LEU A 87 -5.44 5.99 -4.26
N ASP A 88 -5.28 6.05 -2.94
CA ASP A 88 -6.41 6.25 -2.04
C ASP A 88 -6.73 7.75 -1.97
N LEU A 89 -7.91 8.11 -2.47
CA LEU A 89 -8.42 9.49 -2.51
C LEU A 89 -9.68 9.66 -1.64
N HIS A 90 -10.03 8.65 -0.84
CA HIS A 90 -11.23 8.71 0.01
C HIS A 90 -11.03 9.68 1.19
N GLY A 91 -9.79 9.79 1.70
CA GLY A 91 -9.43 10.73 2.75
C GLY A 91 -8.81 12.02 2.22
N GLY A 92 -9.26 13.16 2.72
CA GLY A 92 -8.60 14.44 2.47
C GLY A 92 -7.15 14.44 2.98
N GLY A 93 -6.21 14.95 2.18
CA GLY A 93 -4.80 15.12 2.58
C GLY A 93 -3.89 13.89 2.38
N GLN A 94 -4.39 12.78 1.85
CA GLN A 94 -3.57 11.59 1.55
C GLN A 94 -2.71 11.74 0.29
N ALA A 95 -3.18 12.53 -0.68
CA ALA A 95 -2.46 12.85 -1.91
C ALA A 95 -2.49 14.37 -2.15
N TYR A 96 -1.32 14.97 -2.33
CA TYR A 96 -1.15 16.40 -2.57
C TYR A 96 0.12 16.68 -3.40
N PHE A 97 0.17 17.86 -4.00
CA PHE A 97 1.33 18.40 -4.70
C PHE A 97 1.48 19.88 -4.36
#